data_AF-A0A1C9WRL9-F1
#
_entry.id   AF-A0A1C9WRL9-F1
#
_cell.length_a   1.000
_cell.length_b   1.000
_cell.length_c   1.000
_cell.angle_alpha   90.00
_cell.angle_beta   90.00
_cell.angle_gamma   90.00
#
_symmetry.space_group_name_H-M   'P 1'
#
loop_
_entity.id
_entity.type
_entity.pdbx_description
1 polymer ?
#
loop_
_entity_poly.entity_id
_entity_poly.type
_entity_poly.pdbx_seq_one_letter_code
_entity_poly.pdbx_strand_id
1 'polypeptide(L)' 'MSPVRAATAGQDQLLSPERQEELQAAWVELTEAARGSKVTSFHACTRNGRPWTEDPAAVRAVAATLREFPASDSQ' A
#
# COMPACT_ATOMS: atom_id res chain seq x y z
N MET A 1 -16.80 5.48 -33.26
CA MET A 1 -17.35 4.23 -32.69
C MET A 1 -16.49 3.06 -33.16
N SER A 2 -15.77 2.44 -32.23
CA SER A 2 -15.28 1.05 -32.34
C SER A 2 -15.46 0.43 -30.95
N PRO A 3 -16.19 -0.67 -30.80
CA PRO A 3 -16.32 -1.39 -29.54
C PRO A 3 -15.23 -2.47 -29.42
N VAL A 4 -15.26 -3.23 -28.31
CA VAL A 4 -14.43 -4.40 -27.92
C VAL A 4 -13.38 -4.03 -26.85
N ARG A 5 -13.39 -4.55 -25.62
CA ARG A 5 -14.12 -5.68 -25.02
C ARG A 5 -14.30 -5.40 -23.53
N ALA A 6 -15.50 -5.61 -23.01
CA ALA A 6 -15.67 -5.94 -21.61
C ALA A 6 -14.94 -7.26 -21.35
N ALA A 7 -13.84 -7.20 -20.60
CA ALA A 7 -13.43 -8.28 -19.71
C ALA A 7 -13.64 -7.71 -18.30
N THR A 8 -14.91 -7.63 -17.91
CA THR A 8 -15.47 -8.53 -16.89
C THR A 8 -14.79 -8.31 -15.55
N ALA A 9 -15.49 -7.52 -14.73
CA ALA A 9 -15.58 -7.69 -13.29
C ALA A 9 -15.32 -9.15 -12.88
N GLY A 10 -14.16 -9.41 -12.30
CA GLY A 10 -13.72 -10.77 -11.95
C GLY A 10 -12.30 -10.87 -11.39
N GLN A 11 -11.69 -9.76 -10.96
CA GLN A 11 -10.42 -9.74 -10.21
C GLN A 11 -10.69 -9.20 -8.78
N ASP A 12 -11.84 -9.58 -8.24
CA ASP A 12 -12.24 -9.54 -6.83
C ASP A 12 -12.10 -10.95 -6.21
N GLN A 13 -11.45 -11.86 -6.93
CA GLN A 13 -11.39 -13.27 -6.57
C GLN A 13 -10.09 -13.49 -5.79
N LEU A 14 -10.18 -13.48 -4.44
CA LEU A 14 -9.16 -13.91 -3.49
C LEU A 14 -7.71 -13.60 -3.88
N LEU A 15 -7.06 -12.69 -3.15
CA LEU A 15 -5.60 -12.60 -3.17
C LEU A 15 -5.03 -14.02 -3.11
N SER A 16 -4.16 -14.39 -4.07
CA SER A 16 -3.44 -15.65 -3.96
C SER A 16 -2.76 -15.69 -2.59
N PRO A 17 -2.63 -16.86 -1.95
CA PRO A 17 -2.02 -16.96 -0.63
C PRO A 17 -0.66 -16.25 -0.57
N GLU A 18 0.15 -16.40 -1.62
CA GLU A 18 1.42 -15.68 -1.79
C GLU A 18 1.25 -14.16 -1.79
N ARG A 19 0.27 -13.62 -2.54
CA ARG A 19 0.00 -12.17 -2.57
C ARG A 19 -0.52 -11.65 -1.23
N GLN A 20 -1.25 -12.48 -0.49
CA GLN A 20 -1.73 -12.12 0.84
C GLN A 20 -0.58 -12.12 1.87
N GLU A 21 0.34 -13.08 1.79
CA GLU A 21 1.57 -13.09 2.59
C GLU A 21 2.44 -11.85 2.30
N GLU A 22 2.62 -11.50 1.03
CA GLU A 22 3.33 -10.27 0.63
C GLU A 22 2.67 -9.01 1.17
N LEU A 23 1.34 -8.95 1.13
CA LEU A 23 0.57 -7.83 1.67
C LEU A 23 0.75 -7.71 3.18
N GLN A 24 0.68 -8.83 3.90
CA GLN A 24 0.91 -8.85 5.34
C GLN A 24 2.34 -8.41 5.70
N ALA A 25 3.34 -8.87 4.96
CA ALA A 25 4.72 -8.42 5.15
C ALA A 25 4.87 -6.91 4.92
N ALA A 26 4.24 -6.36 3.88
CA ALA A 26 4.24 -4.92 3.62
C ALA A 26 3.56 -4.12 4.75
N TRP A 27 2.48 -4.64 5.33
CA TRP A 27 1.82 -4.01 6.48
C TRP A 27 2.69 -4.03 7.75
N VAL A 28 3.45 -5.09 7.98
CA VAL A 28 4.44 -5.14 9.08
C VAL A 28 5.50 -4.07 8.87
N GLU A 29 6.05 -3.95 7.66
CA GLU A 29 7.03 -2.92 7.32
C GLU A 29 6.48 -1.50 7.52
N LEU A 30 5.23 -1.26 7.12
CA LEU A 30 4.56 0.03 7.31
C LEU A 30 4.34 0.34 8.79
N THR A 31 3.95 -0.65 9.59
CA THR A 31 3.73 -0.47 11.03
C THR A 31 5.02 -0.07 11.74
N GLU A 32 6.13 -0.73 11.41
CA GLU A 32 7.44 -0.38 11.97
C GLU A 32 7.93 0.99 11.48
N ALA A 33 7.73 1.32 10.20
CA ALA A 33 8.03 2.64 9.68
C ALA A 33 7.20 3.73 10.37
N ALA A 34 5.91 3.49 10.61
CA ALA A 34 5.02 4.42 11.29
C ALA A 34 5.42 4.64 12.76
N ARG A 35 5.81 3.57 13.48
CA ARG A 35 6.32 3.66 14.85
C ARG A 35 7.55 4.57 14.94
N GLY A 36 8.43 4.50 13.95
CA GLY A 36 9.64 5.32 13.86
C GLY A 36 9.45 6.70 13.23
N SER A 37 8.22 7.05 12.81
CA SER A 37 7.94 8.28 12.07
C SER A 37 7.24 9.33 12.94
N LYS A 38 7.49 10.61 12.65
CA LYS A 38 6.72 11.72 13.22
C LYS A 38 5.40 12.00 12.52
N VAL A 39 5.10 11.26 11.44
CA VAL A 39 3.88 11.43 10.65
C VAL A 39 2.68 10.94 11.45
N THR A 40 1.75 11.84 11.73
CA THR A 40 0.53 11.54 12.50
C THR A 40 -0.68 11.22 11.61
N SER A 41 -0.64 11.61 10.34
CA SER A 41 -1.71 11.39 9.37
C SER A 41 -1.15 11.48 7.95
N PHE A 42 -1.67 10.63 7.05
CA PHE A 42 -1.41 10.72 5.62
C PHE A 42 -2.62 10.22 4.82
N HIS A 43 -2.72 10.68 3.58
CA HIS A 43 -3.64 10.15 2.58
C HIS A 43 -2.84 9.68 1.37
N ALA A 44 -3.14 8.48 0.90
CA ALA A 44 -2.52 7.91 -0.30
C ALA A 44 -3.60 7.46 -1.29
N CYS A 45 -3.29 7.60 -2.57
CA CYS A 45 -4.13 7.14 -3.67
C CYS A 45 -3.25 6.41 -4.69
N THR A 46 -3.82 5.42 -5.37
CA THR A 46 -3.17 4.72 -6.46
C THR A 46 -3.66 5.27 -7.80
N ARG A 47 -2.85 5.13 -8.86
CA ARG A 47 -3.25 5.54 -10.21
C ARG A 47 -4.30 4.61 -10.83
N ASN A 48 -4.36 3.35 -10.40
CA ASN A 48 -5.27 2.34 -10.95
C ASN A 48 -6.68 2.40 -10.30
N GLY A 49 -6.92 3.33 -9.38
CA GLY A 49 -8.20 3.50 -8.71
C GLY A 49 -8.48 2.45 -7.62
N ARG A 50 -7.53 1.57 -7.30
CA ARG A 50 -7.67 0.60 -6.20
C ARG A 50 -7.22 1.21 -4.87
N PRO A 51 -7.76 0.77 -3.73
CA PRO A 51 -7.22 1.15 -2.43
C PRO A 51 -5.73 0.79 -2.34
N TRP A 52 -4.89 1.74 -1.92
CA TRP A 52 -3.45 1.49 -1.75
C TRP A 52 -3.17 0.42 -0.69
N THR A 53 -4.13 0.21 0.22
CA THR A 53 -4.10 -0.79 1.31
C THR A 53 -4.17 -2.23 0.83
N GLU A 54 -4.52 -2.48 -0.44
CA GLU A 54 -4.65 -3.81 -1.06
C GLU A 54 -3.50 -4.13 -2.05
N ASP A 55 -2.55 -3.21 -2.19
CA ASP A 55 -1.40 -3.33 -3.08
C ASP A 55 -0.11 -3.34 -2.25
N PRO A 56 0.58 -4.50 -2.14
CA PRO A 56 1.82 -4.60 -1.36
C PRO A 56 2.88 -3.56 -1.77
N ALA A 57 2.99 -3.25 -3.06
CA ALA A 57 3.95 -2.27 -3.56
C ALA A 57 3.57 -0.84 -3.11
N ALA A 58 2.28 -0.52 -3.11
CA ALA A 58 1.80 0.77 -2.64
C ALA A 58 1.97 0.92 -1.12
N VAL A 59 1.67 -0.13 -0.33
CA VAL A 59 1.91 -0.14 1.12
C VAL A 59 3.39 0.07 1.43
N ARG A 60 4.30 -0.61 0.72
CA ARG A 60 5.75 -0.41 0.88
C ARG A 60 6.21 0.99 0.46
N ALA A 61 5.62 1.57 -0.58
CA ALA A 61 5.93 2.94 -0.98
C ALA A 61 5.58 3.94 0.13
N VAL A 62 4.42 3.77 0.77
CA VAL A 62 4.04 4.58 1.95
C VAL A 62 5.03 4.36 3.09
N ALA A 63 5.41 3.11 3.39
CA ALA A 63 6.40 2.82 4.43
C ALA A 63 7.74 3.51 4.15
N ALA A 64 8.20 3.53 2.90
CA ALA A 64 9.40 4.24 2.49
C ALA A 64 9.26 5.75 2.74
N THR A 65 8.13 6.36 2.38
CA THR A 65 7.85 7.77 2.68
C THR A 65 7.88 8.06 4.18
N LEU A 66 7.31 7.21 5.04
CA LEU A 66 7.33 7.43 6.49
C LEU A 66 8.75 7.45 7.07
N ARG A 67 9.67 6.64 6.50
CA ARG A 67 11.08 6.60 6.90
C ARG A 67 11.84 7.88 6.55
N GLU A 68 11.37 8.67 5.58
CA GLU A 68 11.94 9.99 5.27
C GLU A 68 11.61 11.05 6.34
N PHE A 69 10.65 10.76 7.23
CA PHE A 69 10.26 11.63 8.33
C PHE A 69 10.48 10.91 9.68
N PRO A 70 11.73 10.58 10.04
CA PRO A 70 11.99 9.93 11.31
C PRO A 70 11.51 10.83 12.45
N ALA A 71 10.94 10.23 13.49
CA ALA A 71 10.81 10.87 14.78
C ALA A 71 12.23 11.09 15.30
N SER A 72 12.78 12.29 15.10
CA SER A 72 14.05 12.66 15.74
C SER A 72 13.91 12.43 17.24
N ASP A 73 14.82 11.67 17.84
CA ASP A 73 15.08 11.81 19.26
C ASP A 73 15.54 13.25 19.43
N SER A 74 14.72 14.08 20.09
CA SER A 74 15.11 15.42 20.47
C SER A 74 16.36 15.29 21.35
N GLN A 75 17.53 15.44 20.73
CA GLN A 75 18.81 15.51 21.42
C GLN A 75 18.90 16.80 22.24
#